data_AF-A0A7G9YDQ1-F1
#
_entry.id   AF-A0A7G9YDQ1-F1
#
_cell.length_a   1.000
_cell.length_b   1.000
_cell.length_c   1.000
_cell.angle_alpha   90.00
_cell.angle_beta   90.00
_cell.angle_gamma   90.00
#
_symmetry.space_group_name_H-M   'P 1'
#
loop_
_entity.id
_entity.type
_entity.pdbx_description
1 polymer ?
#
loop_
_entity_poly.entity_id
_entity_poly.type
_entity_poly.pdbx_seq_one_letter_code
_entity_poly.pdbx_strand_id
1 'polypeptide(L)'
;MSGVEVKSVKNLNILVLSLVLCMALVCPVASAHRVIVQGYVNEIAVKAYYGGGGMAPMAYADVEVYAIRDGQEDELYLTGETGEDGMYYFAPKIGISEYDVVVSSLGHRGNETVNLAEGAGLTEAEQEETEDEANLPRREVISGFGYLAGLIGIAMILASRKMKKQYENK
;
A
#
# COMPACT_ATOMS: atom_id res chain seq x y z
N MET A 1 -78.14 -0.95 0.78
CA MET A 1 -77.17 -0.62 1.84
C MET A 1 -75.77 -0.91 1.32
N SER A 2 -75.04 0.09 0.78
CA SER A 2 -73.67 -0.13 0.24
C SER A 2 -72.86 1.18 0.18
N GLY A 3 -72.80 1.91 1.29
CA GLY A 3 -72.09 3.19 1.36
C GLY A 3 -70.86 3.21 2.28
N VAL A 4 -70.53 2.09 2.91
CA VAL A 4 -69.56 2.05 4.03
C VAL A 4 -68.13 1.68 3.59
N GLU A 5 -67.94 0.95 2.48
CA GLU A 5 -66.62 0.42 2.12
C GLU A 5 -65.63 1.45 1.51
N VAL A 6 -66.10 2.39 0.69
CA VAL A 6 -65.19 3.22 -0.13
C VAL A 6 -64.39 4.25 0.70
N LYS A 7 -64.96 4.77 1.79
CA LYS A 7 -64.26 5.72 2.68
C LYS A 7 -63.17 5.04 3.51
N SER A 8 -63.41 3.81 3.97
CA SER A 8 -62.46 3.06 4.79
C SER A 8 -61.19 2.71 4.01
N VAL A 9 -61.34 2.28 2.75
CA VAL A 9 -60.20 1.94 1.87
C VAL A 9 -59.36 3.17 1.51
N LYS A 10 -59.99 4.33 1.27
CA LYS A 10 -59.26 5.60 1.02
C LYS A 10 -58.44 6.03 2.24
N ASN A 11 -59.02 5.94 3.44
CA ASN A 11 -58.33 6.28 4.67
C ASN A 11 -57.18 5.31 4.99
N LEU A 12 -57.36 4.02 4.68
CA LEU A 12 -56.31 3.00 4.81
C LEU A 12 -55.14 3.28 3.85
N ASN A 13 -55.43 3.61 2.58
CA ASN A 13 -54.39 3.96 1.61
C ASN A 13 -53.62 5.23 2.00
N ILE A 14 -54.30 6.24 2.55
CA ILE A 14 -53.66 7.45 3.06
C ILE A 14 -52.75 7.12 4.26
N LEU A 15 -53.21 6.24 5.15
CA LEU A 15 -52.43 5.84 6.33
C LEU A 15 -51.20 5.00 5.93
N VAL A 16 -51.34 4.09 4.98
CA VAL A 16 -50.22 3.32 4.42
C VAL A 16 -49.23 4.24 3.70
N LEU A 17 -49.72 5.18 2.89
CA LEU A 17 -48.87 6.15 2.19
C LEU A 17 -48.12 7.05 3.18
N SER A 18 -48.80 7.50 4.25
CA SER A 18 -48.19 8.25 5.34
C SER A 18 -47.12 7.44 6.06
N LEU A 19 -47.35 6.15 6.32
CA LEU A 19 -46.40 5.28 7.01
C LEU A 19 -45.15 5.03 6.15
N VAL A 20 -45.33 4.80 4.85
CA VAL A 20 -44.24 4.65 3.88
C VAL A 20 -43.42 5.93 3.76
N LEU A 21 -44.09 7.09 3.72
CA LEU A 21 -43.42 8.38 3.68
C LEU A 21 -42.64 8.66 4.97
N CYS A 22 -43.23 8.35 6.14
CA CYS A 22 -42.52 8.45 7.41
C CYS A 22 -41.27 7.56 7.42
N MET A 23 -41.37 6.29 7.01
CA MET A 23 -40.21 5.39 6.91
C MET A 23 -39.12 5.93 5.97
N ALA A 24 -39.48 6.49 4.81
CA ALA A 24 -38.51 7.06 3.88
C ALA A 24 -37.79 8.29 4.45
N LEU A 25 -38.44 9.05 5.33
CA LEU A 25 -37.88 10.25 5.97
C LEU A 25 -36.97 9.94 7.17
N VAL A 26 -37.04 8.76 7.78
CA VAL A 26 -36.20 8.38 8.93
C VAL A 26 -34.92 7.64 8.55
N CYS A 27 -34.65 7.42 7.25
CA CYS A 27 -33.39 6.81 6.82
C CYS A 27 -32.21 7.74 7.17
N PRO A 28 -31.32 7.40 8.12
CA PRO A 28 -30.11 8.18 8.33
C PRO A 28 -29.25 8.05 7.08
N VAL A 29 -28.78 9.18 6.55
CA VAL A 29 -27.75 9.19 5.51
C VAL A 29 -26.51 8.51 6.08
N ALA A 30 -26.26 7.28 5.66
CA ALA A 30 -25.04 6.55 6.01
C ALA A 30 -23.86 7.31 5.39
N SER A 31 -23.22 8.17 6.19
CA SER A 31 -22.03 8.91 5.80
C SER A 31 -20.83 7.95 5.87
N ALA A 32 -20.58 7.26 4.76
CA ALA A 32 -19.32 6.56 4.56
C ALA A 32 -18.20 7.61 4.48
N HIS A 33 -17.51 7.83 5.60
CA HIS A 33 -16.34 8.70 5.65
C HIS A 33 -15.24 8.03 4.81
N ARG A 34 -14.81 8.69 3.72
CA ARG A 34 -13.68 8.18 2.94
C ARG A 34 -12.43 8.22 3.82
N VAL A 35 -11.72 7.10 3.90
CA VAL A 35 -10.39 7.05 4.49
C VAL A 35 -9.39 7.20 3.35
N ILE A 36 -8.55 8.24 3.41
CA ILE A 36 -7.39 8.37 2.52
C ILE A 36 -6.16 8.03 3.35
N VAL A 37 -5.39 7.05 2.90
CA VAL A 37 -4.07 6.71 3.43
C VAL A 37 -3.06 6.99 2.33
N GLN A 38 -2.02 7.76 2.65
CA GLN A 38 -0.93 8.08 1.73
C GLN A 38 0.40 7.77 2.43
N GLY A 39 1.18 6.85 1.87
CA GLY A 39 2.55 6.60 2.28
C GLY A 39 3.51 7.56 1.59
N TYR A 40 4.62 7.90 2.24
CA TYR A 40 5.67 8.72 1.68
C TYR A 40 7.04 8.30 2.23
N VAL A 41 8.06 8.44 1.39
CA VAL A 41 9.47 8.28 1.76
C VAL A 41 9.97 9.64 2.25
N ASN A 42 10.66 9.66 3.40
CA ASN A 42 11.17 10.91 3.99
C ASN A 42 12.60 11.25 3.58
N GLU A 43 13.38 10.23 3.23
CA GLU A 43 14.80 10.36 2.96
C GLU A 43 15.23 9.25 2.01
N ILE A 44 16.08 9.58 1.06
CA ILE A 44 16.77 8.65 0.18
C ILE A 44 18.23 8.65 0.58
N ALA A 45 18.79 7.45 0.74
CA ALA A 45 20.20 7.23 1.03
C ALA A 45 20.91 6.69 -0.20
N VAL A 46 22.05 7.30 -0.53
CA VAL A 46 22.91 6.93 -1.66
C VAL A 46 24.28 6.56 -1.11
N LYS A 47 24.80 5.39 -1.51
CA LYS A 47 26.14 4.94 -1.15
C LYS A 47 27.01 4.88 -2.38
N ALA A 48 28.08 5.68 -2.39
CA ALA A 48 29.06 5.70 -3.46
C ALA A 48 30.37 5.01 -3.04
N TYR A 49 30.84 4.09 -3.86
CA TYR A 49 32.08 3.35 -3.62
C TYR A 49 32.80 3.02 -4.92
N TYR A 50 34.12 2.91 -4.86
CA TYR A 50 34.94 2.46 -5.97
C TYR A 50 34.78 0.94 -6.17
N GLY A 51 34.42 0.53 -7.39
CA GLY A 51 34.38 -0.89 -7.78
C GLY A 51 35.78 -1.53 -7.85
N GLY A 52 35.83 -2.86 -7.99
CA GLY A 52 37.10 -3.60 -8.15
C GLY A 52 37.62 -4.32 -6.89
N GLY A 53 36.72 -4.84 -6.05
CA GLY A 53 37.04 -5.76 -4.95
C GLY A 53 37.43 -5.11 -3.62
N GLY A 54 37.62 -3.78 -3.58
CA GLY A 54 37.93 -3.05 -2.34
C GLY A 54 36.74 -2.31 -1.70
N MET A 55 35.66 -2.05 -2.45
CA MET A 55 34.48 -1.27 -2.02
C MET A 55 34.84 -0.01 -1.21
N ALA A 56 35.95 0.65 -1.58
CA ALA A 56 36.42 1.83 -0.87
C ALA A 56 35.41 2.96 -1.07
N PRO A 57 35.00 3.68 -0.01
CA PRO A 57 34.00 4.74 -0.16
C PRO A 57 34.53 5.85 -1.07
N MET A 58 33.65 6.37 -1.92
CA MET A 58 33.92 7.61 -2.65
C MET A 58 33.64 8.78 -1.70
N ALA A 59 34.57 9.03 -0.78
CA ALA A 59 34.48 10.10 0.20
C ALA A 59 34.64 11.49 -0.44
N TYR A 60 33.87 12.47 0.03
CA TYR A 60 33.92 13.86 -0.44
C TYR A 60 33.78 13.98 -1.97
N ALA A 61 32.89 13.16 -2.55
CA ALA A 61 32.62 13.11 -3.97
C ALA A 61 31.44 14.01 -4.31
N ASP A 62 31.53 14.70 -5.45
CA ASP A 62 30.46 15.56 -5.96
C ASP A 62 29.22 14.71 -6.28
N VAL A 63 28.05 15.16 -5.83
CA VAL A 63 26.75 14.54 -6.08
C VAL A 63 25.86 15.50 -6.84
N GLU A 64 25.25 15.01 -7.92
CA GLU A 64 24.19 15.70 -8.66
C GLU A 64 22.96 14.79 -8.68
N VAL A 65 21.81 15.31 -8.29
CA VAL A 65 20.54 14.56 -8.31
C VAL A 65 19.59 15.24 -9.26
N TYR A 66 19.05 14.48 -10.19
CA TYR A 66 18.06 14.93 -11.16
C TYR A 66 16.70 14.32 -10.82
N ALA A 67 15.66 15.14 -10.83
CA ALA A 67 14.30 14.70 -10.55
C ALA A 67 13.54 14.46 -11.86
N ILE A 68 12.99 13.27 -12.00
CA ILE A 68 12.26 12.82 -13.18
C ILE A 68 10.77 12.76 -12.85
N ARG A 69 9.97 13.45 -13.65
CA ARG A 69 8.50 13.35 -13.62
C ARG A 69 8.04 12.57 -14.82
N ASP A 70 6.97 11.80 -14.67
CA ASP A 70 6.39 10.96 -15.74
C ASP A 70 6.39 11.66 -17.12
N GLY A 71 7.33 11.25 -17.98
CA GLY A 71 7.47 11.72 -19.35
C GLY A 71 8.04 13.13 -19.55
N GLN A 72 8.69 13.73 -18.54
CA GLN A 72 9.38 15.02 -18.63
C GLN A 72 10.90 14.85 -18.41
N GLU A 73 11.69 15.71 -19.08
CA GLU A 73 13.16 15.70 -18.99
C GLU A 73 13.67 15.95 -17.56
N ASP A 74 14.83 15.38 -17.29
CA ASP A 74 15.53 15.37 -16.01
C ASP A 74 15.92 16.81 -15.58
N GLU A 75 15.27 17.31 -14.52
CA GLU A 75 15.59 18.62 -13.94
C GLU A 75 16.62 18.44 -12.83
N LEU A 76 17.76 19.15 -12.88
CA LEU A 76 18.72 19.17 -11.77
C LEU A 76 18.00 19.65 -10.50
N TYR A 77 17.84 18.75 -9.55
CA TYR A 77 17.09 18.98 -8.33
C TYR A 77 17.98 19.55 -7.23
N LEU A 78 19.13 18.90 -7.01
CA LEU A 78 20.07 19.29 -5.97
C LEU A 78 21.49 18.86 -6.32
N THR A 79 22.45 19.52 -5.68
CA THR A 79 23.84 19.14 -5.68
C THR A 79 24.33 18.99 -4.25
N GLY A 80 25.39 18.22 -4.06
CA GLY A 80 25.96 17.96 -2.74
C GLY A 80 27.32 17.29 -2.82
N GLU A 81 27.74 16.77 -1.68
CA GLU A 81 29.00 16.05 -1.53
C GLU A 81 28.78 14.86 -0.59
N THR A 82 29.35 13.69 -0.90
CA THR A 82 29.29 12.53 0.00
C THR A 82 30.10 12.74 1.27
N GLY A 83 29.72 12.07 2.36
CA GLY A 83 30.49 12.02 3.60
C GLY A 83 31.78 11.18 3.49
N GLU A 84 32.52 11.08 4.59
CA GLU A 84 33.74 10.26 4.69
C GLU A 84 33.47 8.75 4.42
N ASP A 85 32.25 8.30 4.71
CA ASP A 85 31.78 6.93 4.49
C ASP A 85 31.20 6.71 3.07
N GLY A 86 31.25 7.73 2.21
CA GLY A 86 30.69 7.68 0.86
C GLY A 86 29.17 7.79 0.81
N MET A 87 28.52 8.15 1.92
CA MET A 87 27.07 8.29 1.99
C MET A 87 26.61 9.70 1.65
N TYR A 88 25.47 9.80 0.97
CA TYR A 88 24.73 11.04 0.76
C TYR A 88 23.24 10.82 1.02
N TYR A 89 22.59 11.80 1.63
CA TYR A 89 21.18 11.73 2.03
C TYR A 89 20.43 12.95 1.53
N PHE A 90 19.23 12.74 1.01
CA PHE A 90 18.36 13.84 0.61
C PHE A 90 16.88 13.51 0.78
N ALA A 91 16.06 14.53 1.00
CA ALA A 91 14.62 14.39 1.08
C ALA A 91 14.01 14.35 -0.34
N PRO A 92 13.15 13.37 -0.65
CA PRO A 92 12.46 13.36 -1.94
C PRO A 92 11.40 14.46 -2.00
N LYS A 93 11.29 15.09 -3.16
CA LYS A 93 10.23 16.01 -3.55
C LYS A 93 8.95 15.24 -3.93
N ILE A 94 7.82 15.72 -3.43
CA ILE A 94 6.49 15.19 -3.76
C ILE A 94 6.20 15.36 -5.25
N GLY A 95 5.65 14.32 -5.88
CA GLY A 95 5.25 14.35 -7.30
C GLY A 95 6.39 14.07 -8.28
N ILE A 96 7.53 13.57 -7.78
CA ILE A 96 8.62 13.01 -8.58
C ILE A 96 8.47 11.48 -8.56
N SER A 97 8.61 10.84 -9.72
CA SER A 97 8.53 9.38 -9.85
C SER A 97 9.89 8.72 -9.70
N GLU A 98 10.96 9.36 -10.20
CA GLU A 98 12.31 8.79 -10.18
C GLU A 98 13.37 9.87 -9.92
N TYR A 99 14.52 9.46 -9.39
CA TYR A 99 15.71 10.30 -9.31
C TYR A 99 16.89 9.62 -10.01
N ASP A 100 17.57 10.32 -10.92
CA ASP A 100 18.90 9.91 -11.38
C ASP A 100 19.94 10.58 -10.50
N VAL A 101 20.74 9.77 -9.80
CA VAL A 101 21.79 10.26 -8.91
C VAL A 101 23.13 9.97 -9.52
N VAL A 102 23.88 11.03 -9.80
CA VAL A 102 25.23 10.99 -10.36
C VAL A 102 26.23 11.31 -9.25
N VAL A 103 27.23 10.46 -9.08
CA VAL A 103 28.34 10.71 -8.14
C VAL A 103 29.66 10.69 -8.90
N SER A 104 30.51 11.68 -8.66
CA SER A 104 31.80 11.79 -9.34
C SER A 104 32.93 12.26 -8.43
N SER A 105 34.13 11.69 -8.63
CA SER A 105 35.35 12.09 -7.91
C SER A 105 36.59 11.63 -8.66
N LEU A 106 37.61 12.48 -8.74
CA LEU A 106 38.93 12.18 -9.32
C LEU A 106 38.88 11.56 -10.73
N GLY A 107 37.91 11.97 -11.56
CA GLY A 107 37.74 11.45 -12.92
C GLY A 107 36.97 10.12 -13.02
N HIS A 108 36.53 9.56 -11.90
CA HIS A 108 35.56 8.47 -11.84
C HIS A 108 34.15 9.04 -11.70
N ARG A 109 33.18 8.41 -12.36
CA ARG A 109 31.76 8.78 -12.34
C ARG A 109 30.90 7.52 -12.37
N GLY A 110 29.88 7.48 -11.52
CA GLY A 110 28.83 6.48 -11.52
C GLY A 110 27.47 7.16 -11.42
N ASN A 111 26.42 6.46 -11.83
CA ASN A 111 25.05 6.91 -11.65
C ASN A 111 24.12 5.75 -11.28
N GLU A 112 23.00 6.07 -10.66
CA GLU A 112 21.96 5.12 -10.26
C GLU A 112 20.58 5.78 -10.31
N THR A 113 19.57 5.03 -10.75
CA THR A 113 18.19 5.51 -10.82
C THR A 113 17.38 4.97 -9.64
N VAL A 114 16.89 5.87 -8.79
CA VAL A 114 16.03 5.52 -7.65
C VAL A 114 14.57 5.69 -8.04
N ASN A 115 13.84 4.59 -8.20
CA ASN A 115 12.41 4.60 -8.47
C ASN A 115 11.57 4.67 -7.18
N LEU A 116 10.68 5.67 -7.07
CA LEU A 116 9.85 5.86 -5.87
C LEU A 116 8.59 4.99 -5.88
N ALA A 117 8.16 4.49 -7.04
CA ALA A 117 7.00 3.61 -7.17
C ALA A 117 7.30 2.18 -6.70
N GLU A 118 8.57 1.75 -6.79
CA GLU A 118 9.02 0.42 -6.36
C GLU A 118 9.54 0.38 -4.91
N GLY A 119 9.59 1.53 -4.23
CA GLY A 119 9.89 1.61 -2.82
C GLY A 119 11.30 1.11 -2.48
N ALA A 120 12.31 1.94 -2.77
CA ALA A 120 13.67 1.81 -2.23
C ALA A 120 14.18 0.35 -2.16
N GLY A 121 14.29 -0.31 -3.31
CA GLY A 121 14.76 -1.68 -3.41
C GLY A 121 15.76 -1.79 -4.54
N LEU A 122 16.97 -2.20 -4.18
CA LEU A 122 18.01 -2.76 -5.04
C LEU A 122 17.41 -3.63 -6.17
N THR A 123 18.09 -3.67 -7.31
CA THR A 123 17.68 -4.54 -8.42
C THR A 123 17.57 -5.99 -7.95
N GLU A 124 16.74 -6.81 -8.61
CA GLU A 124 16.56 -8.23 -8.27
C GLU A 124 17.90 -9.00 -8.16
N ALA A 125 18.93 -8.55 -8.88
CA ALA A 125 20.28 -9.10 -8.84
C ALA A 125 21.10 -8.72 -7.59
N GLU A 126 20.82 -7.56 -6.99
CA GLU A 126 21.52 -7.08 -5.79
C GLU A 126 20.82 -7.52 -4.48
N GLN A 127 19.53 -7.84 -4.55
CA GLN A 127 18.80 -8.51 -3.46
C GLN A 127 19.30 -9.93 -3.21
N GLU A 128 19.70 -10.66 -4.26
CA GLU A 128 20.23 -12.03 -4.13
C GLU A 128 21.53 -12.07 -3.30
N GLU A 129 22.39 -11.05 -3.40
CA GLU A 129 23.65 -10.96 -2.64
C GLU A 129 23.45 -10.53 -1.18
N THR A 130 22.38 -9.78 -0.86
CA THR A 130 22.11 -9.34 0.53
C THR A 130 21.28 -10.34 1.32
N GLU A 131 20.55 -11.23 0.64
CA GLU A 131 19.67 -12.22 1.28
C GLU A 131 20.37 -13.50 1.73
N ASP A 132 21.54 -13.84 1.15
CA ASP A 132 22.32 -15.01 1.58
C ASP A 132 22.98 -14.81 2.97
N GLU A 133 23.18 -13.56 3.42
CA GLU A 133 23.74 -13.25 4.74
C GLU A 133 22.69 -13.02 5.83
N ALA A 134 21.44 -12.76 5.48
CA ALA A 134 20.34 -12.54 6.43
C ALA A 134 19.38 -13.73 6.43
N ASN A 135 19.75 -14.80 7.14
CA ASN A 135 18.93 -15.98 7.44
C ASN A 135 17.57 -15.63 8.10
N LEU A 136 16.57 -15.21 7.30
CA LEU A 136 15.20 -14.99 7.76
C LEU A 136 14.20 -15.78 6.88
N PRO A 137 13.47 -16.76 7.46
CA PRO A 137 12.60 -17.64 6.69
C PRO A 137 11.29 -16.93 6.32
N ARG A 138 11.18 -16.43 5.09
CA ARG A 138 9.94 -15.84 4.52
C ARG A 138 8.74 -16.79 4.40
N ARG A 139 8.87 -18.06 4.79
CA ARG A 139 7.84 -19.09 4.59
C ARG A 139 6.79 -19.18 5.71
N GLU A 140 6.94 -18.44 6.80
CA GLU A 140 6.10 -18.62 8.00
C GLU A 140 4.82 -17.76 8.00
N VAL A 141 4.83 -16.57 7.39
CA VAL A 141 3.70 -15.62 7.45
C VAL A 141 2.49 -16.07 6.61
N ILE A 142 2.73 -16.75 5.48
CA ILE A 142 1.66 -17.24 4.60
C ILE A 142 0.96 -18.49 5.17
N SER A 143 1.63 -19.25 6.05
CA SER A 143 1.08 -20.47 6.64
C SER A 143 0.03 -20.18 7.74
N GLY A 144 0.17 -19.07 8.47
CA GLY A 144 -0.70 -18.75 9.62
C GLY A 144 -2.15 -18.46 9.23
N PHE A 145 -2.37 -17.68 8.17
CA PHE A 145 -3.71 -17.35 7.70
C PHE A 145 -4.44 -18.55 7.08
N GLY A 146 -3.72 -19.41 6.35
CA GLY A 146 -4.28 -20.65 5.79
C GLY A 146 -4.76 -21.63 6.88
N TYR A 147 -3.99 -21.76 7.97
CA TYR A 147 -4.35 -22.61 9.11
C TYR A 147 -5.62 -22.11 9.82
N LEU A 148 -5.73 -20.80 10.05
CA LEU A 148 -6.89 -20.21 10.74
C LEU A 148 -8.17 -20.35 9.91
N ALA A 149 -8.09 -20.09 8.60
CA ALA A 149 -9.22 -20.31 7.68
C ALA A 149 -9.63 -21.79 7.61
N GLY A 150 -8.66 -22.71 7.62
CA GLY A 150 -8.90 -24.15 7.63
C GLY A 150 -9.63 -24.63 8.89
N LEU A 151 -9.20 -24.20 10.08
CA LEU A 151 -9.85 -24.56 11.35
C LEU A 151 -11.30 -24.07 11.42
N ILE A 152 -11.56 -22.84 10.96
CA ILE A 152 -12.91 -22.26 10.93
C ILE A 152 -13.81 -23.04 9.97
N GLY A 153 -13.30 -23.42 8.78
CA GLY A 153 -14.04 -24.23 7.82
C GLY A 153 -14.42 -25.61 8.37
N ILE A 154 -13.49 -26.30 9.03
CA ILE A 154 -13.74 -27.62 9.65
C ILE A 154 -14.78 -27.51 10.76
N ALA A 155 -14.70 -26.48 11.61
CA ALA A 155 -15.68 -26.24 12.68
C ALA A 155 -17.10 -26.03 12.12
N MET A 156 -17.24 -25.28 11.02
CA MET A 156 -18.54 -25.06 10.36
C MET A 156 -19.13 -26.36 9.78
N ILE A 157 -18.31 -27.23 9.19
CA ILE A 157 -18.78 -28.52 8.65
C ILE A 157 -19.31 -29.42 9.76
N LEU A 158 -18.62 -29.48 10.90
CA LEU A 158 -19.06 -30.28 12.05
C LEU A 158 -20.34 -29.70 12.68
N ALA A 159 -20.43 -28.38 12.83
CA ALA A 159 -21.63 -27.71 13.32
C ALA A 159 -22.84 -27.95 12.41
N SER A 160 -22.66 -27.83 11.09
CA SER A 160 -23.71 -28.06 10.09
C SER A 160 -24.24 -29.50 10.14
N ARG A 161 -23.36 -30.49 10.29
CA ARG A 161 -23.76 -31.91 10.45
C ARG A 161 -24.54 -32.16 11.74
N LYS A 162 -24.19 -31.49 12.85
CA LYS A 162 -24.93 -31.60 14.11
C LYS A 162 -26.32 -30.97 14.01
N MET A 163 -26.43 -29.82 13.35
CA MET A 163 -27.72 -29.13 13.14
C MET A 163 -28.64 -29.93 12.21
N LYS A 164 -28.12 -30.51 11.13
CA LYS A 164 -28.89 -31.37 10.23
C LYS A 164 -29.49 -32.59 10.96
N LYS A 165 -28.70 -33.23 11.84
CA LYS A 165 -29.14 -34.39 12.63
C LYS A 165 -30.19 -34.04 13.69
N GLN A 166 -30.24 -32.79 14.15
CA GLN A 166 -31.30 -32.30 15.05
C GLN A 166 -32.58 -31.91 14.31
N TYR A 167 -32.46 -31.53 13.04
CA TYR A 167 -33.59 -31.20 12.18
C TYR A 167 -34.28 -32.45 11.60
N GLU A 168 -33.52 -33.52 11.33
CA GLU A 168 -34.07 -34.80 10.84
C GLU A 168 -34.67 -35.69 11.94
N ASN A 169 -34.40 -35.43 13.22
CA ASN A 169 -34.93 -36.17 14.38
C ASN A 169 -36.13 -35.46 15.06
N LYS A 170 -36.77 -34.51 14.37
CA LYS A 170 -37.93 -33.75 14.85
C LYS A 170 -39.09 -33.91 13.88
#